data_AF-A0A3A0BRF9-F1
#
_entry.id   AF-A0A3A0BRF9-F1
#
_cell.length_a   1.000
_cell.length_b   1.000
_cell.length_c   1.000
_cell.angle_alpha   90.00
_cell.angle_beta   90.00
_cell.angle_gamma   90.00
#
_symmetry.space_group_name_H-M   'P 1'
#
loop_
_entity.id
_entity.type
_entity.pdbx_description
1 polymer ?
#
loop_
_entity_poly.entity_id
_entity_poly.type
_entity_poly.pdbx_seq_one_letter_code
_entity_poly.pdbx_strand_id
1 'polypeptide(L)'
;MNHPRLQSIPHSRWGCLLAALLAALLLTACGGQAPDNAPSGDAGTVPSATATAQGEATATPEPPAQAAPAGSAAGDAGPTVAPPDLAEPGPVATISPTERNMMYEAAPDMQIDPAKYYYATLKTNRGDVRVQLFADRAPKTVNNFVFLARQGFYDNTVFHRVLDGFMAQAGDPTGSGAGGPGYEFEDEIVPGLVFDQSGLLAMANRGPNTNGSQFFITFGPTEWLNGNHTIFGKVIEGEDVLGKITRRDPQTDPNAAADVLYTVLIEESDTSILPTPTPSPPTPTPTMTPTPFAPTSAADGTRPLAALPAAERANYFNTAPAMEIDPAQTYTATITTSRGTLTATLYAAQAPVAVNNFVVLANLGFYDDMPISQVQPDNVIVTGSPDNNLPNDVGYQLAAEMGQVPTLDIGAISYFPMEQRPDGTVMSSGSMPLIALIELPDEVAPQYPFFAQIVEGVEILPTLTTSDTSESITISQGAP
;
A
#
# COMPACT_ATOMS: atom_id res chain seq x y z
N MET A 1 -26.69 -44.39 14.00
CA MET A 1 -25.68 -43.99 15.02
C MET A 1 -25.75 -42.48 15.10
N ASN A 2 -25.97 -41.94 16.30
CA ASN A 2 -26.28 -40.53 16.54
C ASN A 2 -25.01 -39.66 16.38
N HIS A 3 -25.01 -38.75 15.40
CA HIS A 3 -24.14 -37.57 15.42
C HIS A 3 -24.72 -36.52 16.37
N PRO A 4 -23.92 -35.82 17.19
CA PRO A 4 -24.40 -34.69 17.97
C PRO A 4 -24.74 -33.55 17.01
N ARG A 5 -25.99 -33.05 17.08
CA ARG A 5 -26.42 -31.85 16.34
C ARG A 5 -25.64 -30.65 16.87
N LEU A 6 -24.80 -30.06 16.03
CA LEU A 6 -24.27 -28.71 16.23
C LEU A 6 -25.43 -27.72 16.21
N GLN A 7 -25.42 -26.77 17.15
CA GLN A 7 -26.51 -25.82 17.37
C GLN A 7 -26.61 -24.83 16.21
N SER A 8 -27.80 -24.71 15.62
CA SER A 8 -28.13 -23.68 14.63
C SER A 8 -27.98 -22.28 15.24
N ILE A 9 -27.10 -21.45 14.66
CA ILE A 9 -26.89 -20.06 15.07
C ILE A 9 -28.05 -19.19 14.54
N PRO A 10 -28.68 -18.32 15.36
CA PRO A 10 -29.83 -17.52 14.95
C PRO A 10 -29.51 -16.50 13.84
N HIS A 11 -30.47 -16.30 12.92
CA HIS A 11 -30.39 -15.47 11.70
C HIS A 11 -29.91 -14.01 11.93
N SER A 12 -30.02 -13.47 13.14
CA SER A 12 -29.61 -12.09 13.45
C SER A 12 -28.10 -11.88 13.63
N ARG A 13 -27.28 -12.95 13.64
CA ARG A 13 -25.80 -12.84 13.68
C ARG A 13 -25.14 -12.84 12.30
N TRP A 14 -25.87 -13.13 11.23
CA TRP A 14 -25.34 -13.23 9.86
C TRP A 14 -25.17 -11.87 9.18
N GLY A 15 -26.02 -10.88 9.49
CA GLY A 15 -25.82 -9.49 9.04
C GLY A 15 -24.55 -8.84 9.63
N CYS A 16 -24.10 -9.30 10.80
CA CYS A 16 -22.82 -8.90 11.38
C CYS A 16 -21.63 -9.67 10.78
N LEU A 17 -21.83 -10.75 10.02
CA LEU A 17 -20.75 -11.57 9.46
C LEU A 17 -20.12 -10.93 8.21
N LEU A 18 -20.94 -10.31 7.35
CA LEU A 18 -20.46 -9.50 6.24
C LEU A 18 -19.67 -8.28 6.75
N ALA A 19 -20.18 -7.69 7.83
CA ALA A 19 -19.49 -6.62 8.53
C ALA A 19 -18.26 -7.10 9.30
N ALA A 20 -18.18 -8.35 9.79
CA ALA A 20 -17.03 -8.84 10.56
C ALA A 20 -15.86 -9.32 9.70
N LEU A 21 -16.12 -9.88 8.52
CA LEU A 21 -15.08 -10.21 7.54
C LEU A 21 -14.51 -8.94 6.87
N LEU A 22 -15.33 -7.90 6.67
CA LEU A 22 -14.87 -6.56 6.29
C LEU A 22 -14.32 -5.72 7.48
N ALA A 23 -14.80 -5.89 8.72
CA ALA A 23 -14.33 -5.14 9.90
C ALA A 23 -13.09 -5.75 10.57
N ALA A 24 -12.66 -6.94 10.16
CA ALA A 24 -11.33 -7.45 10.50
C ALA A 24 -10.20 -6.55 9.96
N LEU A 25 -10.50 -5.59 9.05
CA LEU A 25 -9.59 -4.51 8.65
C LEU A 25 -9.37 -3.42 9.72
N LEU A 26 -10.13 -3.36 10.82
CA LEU A 26 -10.14 -2.18 11.69
C LEU A 26 -9.81 -2.41 13.18
N LEU A 27 -9.58 -3.64 13.63
CA LEU A 27 -9.36 -3.90 15.07
C LEU A 27 -8.22 -4.88 15.36
N THR A 28 -6.99 -4.50 15.02
CA THR A 28 -5.78 -4.96 15.74
C THR A 28 -4.78 -3.81 15.89
N ALA A 29 -5.21 -2.75 16.57
CA ALA A 29 -4.31 -1.74 17.12
C ALA A 29 -4.94 -1.12 18.38
N CYS A 30 -5.08 -1.90 19.45
CA CYS A 30 -5.26 -1.44 20.83
C CYS A 30 -5.21 -2.65 21.77
N GLY A 31 -4.01 -3.05 22.20
CA GLY A 31 -3.84 -3.70 23.51
C GLY A 31 -3.41 -2.62 24.49
N GLY A 32 -3.84 -2.54 25.74
CA GLY A 32 -4.79 -3.31 26.53
C GLY A 32 -4.84 -2.69 27.94
N GLN A 33 -5.81 -3.06 28.77
CA GLN A 33 -5.65 -2.92 30.22
C GLN A 33 -6.62 -3.80 31.00
N ALA A 34 -6.07 -4.47 32.02
CA ALA A 34 -6.78 -5.28 33.02
C ALA A 34 -7.59 -4.40 34.00
N PRO A 35 -8.54 -4.97 34.77
CA PRO A 35 -9.59 -4.22 35.44
C PRO A 35 -9.22 -3.82 36.87
N ASP A 36 -9.75 -2.71 37.37
CA ASP A 36 -9.95 -2.50 38.81
C ASP A 36 -11.09 -1.51 39.11
N ASN A 37 -11.67 -1.71 40.30
CA ASN A 37 -13.03 -1.39 40.72
C ASN A 37 -13.29 0.06 41.22
N ALA A 38 -14.45 0.64 40.83
CA ALA A 38 -15.49 1.39 41.60
C ALA A 38 -15.14 2.62 42.52
N PRO A 39 -16.12 3.46 42.95
CA PRO A 39 -17.32 4.02 42.29
C PRO A 39 -17.58 5.56 42.51
N SER A 40 -18.47 6.12 41.67
CA SER A 40 -19.48 7.20 41.89
C SER A 40 -19.18 8.52 42.62
N GLY A 41 -19.53 9.66 42.00
CA GLY A 41 -19.68 10.97 42.68
C GLY A 41 -20.08 12.16 41.79
N ASP A 42 -21.41 12.37 41.71
CA ASP A 42 -22.28 13.55 41.47
C ASP A 42 -21.81 14.95 40.96
N ALA A 43 -22.72 15.52 40.15
CA ALA A 43 -23.18 16.93 39.94
C ALA A 43 -22.23 18.14 39.70
N GLY A 44 -22.54 18.89 38.62
CA GLY A 44 -22.93 20.31 38.76
C GLY A 44 -22.21 21.41 37.94
N THR A 45 -22.85 21.83 36.83
CA THR A 45 -23.13 23.23 36.38
C THR A 45 -22.02 24.27 35.99
N VAL A 46 -22.01 24.63 34.66
CA VAL A 46 -21.85 25.94 33.90
C VAL A 46 -20.65 26.90 34.19
N PRO A 47 -20.19 27.82 33.27
CA PRO A 47 -20.77 28.27 31.99
C PRO A 47 -19.81 28.51 30.79
N SER A 48 -20.44 28.93 29.67
CA SER A 48 -19.88 29.46 28.43
C SER A 48 -18.64 30.35 28.54
N ALA A 49 -17.69 30.13 27.63
CA ALA A 49 -16.79 31.16 27.13
C ALA A 49 -16.62 30.97 25.62
N THR A 50 -17.10 31.95 24.87
CA THR A 50 -16.78 32.17 23.47
C THR A 50 -15.28 32.49 23.38
N ALA A 51 -14.52 31.64 22.70
CA ALA A 51 -13.14 31.93 22.36
C ALA A 51 -12.93 31.63 20.87
N THR A 52 -12.87 32.71 20.09
CA THR A 52 -12.20 32.75 18.79
C THR A 52 -10.79 32.17 18.94
N ALA A 53 -10.53 31.04 18.29
CA ALA A 53 -9.20 30.49 18.14
C ALA A 53 -8.78 30.64 16.67
N GLN A 54 -7.90 31.59 16.41
CA GLN A 54 -6.98 31.53 15.28
C GLN A 54 -6.10 30.30 15.51
N GLY A 55 -6.25 29.28 14.68
CA GLY A 55 -5.36 28.12 14.70
C GLY A 55 -4.04 28.46 14.04
N GLU A 56 -2.97 28.54 14.82
CA GLU A 56 -1.61 28.41 14.31
C GLU A 56 -1.46 27.01 13.68
N ALA A 57 -1.27 27.00 12.36
CA ALA A 57 -1.27 25.79 11.54
C ALA A 57 0.14 25.51 11.01
N THR A 58 0.84 24.57 11.65
CA THR A 58 2.06 23.95 11.13
C THR A 58 1.86 22.43 11.15
N ALA A 59 1.84 21.76 10.00
CA ALA A 59 1.78 20.30 9.96
C ALA A 59 2.71 19.67 8.92
N THR A 60 3.78 19.09 9.45
CA THR A 60 4.33 17.76 9.20
C THR A 60 5.02 17.43 10.53
N PRO A 61 4.68 16.33 11.21
CA PRO A 61 5.09 16.08 12.59
C PRO A 61 6.60 16.18 12.76
N GLU A 62 7.03 16.72 13.90
CA GLU A 62 8.44 16.78 14.30
C GLU A 62 8.98 15.33 14.41
N PRO A 63 10.21 15.06 13.94
CA PRO A 63 10.83 13.75 14.18
C PRO A 63 10.85 13.42 15.67
N PRO A 64 10.73 12.15 16.08
CA PRO A 64 10.91 11.75 17.47
C PRO A 64 12.31 12.19 17.95
N ALA A 65 12.41 12.66 19.20
CA ALA A 65 13.62 13.23 19.78
C ALA A 65 14.82 12.24 19.72
N GLN A 66 15.60 12.33 18.64
CA GLN A 66 16.89 11.69 18.49
C GLN A 66 17.94 12.80 18.58
N ALA A 67 18.92 12.62 19.47
CA ALA A 67 19.94 13.63 19.70
C ALA A 67 20.67 13.97 18.41
N ALA A 68 20.38 15.17 17.86
CA ALA A 68 21.16 15.75 16.78
C ALA A 68 22.64 15.75 17.20
N PRO A 69 23.57 15.27 16.35
CA PRO A 69 24.98 15.50 16.62
C PRO A 69 25.22 17.01 16.64
N ALA A 70 25.79 17.50 17.73
CA ALA A 70 26.18 18.90 17.87
C ALA A 70 27.24 19.22 16.81
N GLY A 71 26.83 19.97 15.80
CA GLY A 71 27.69 20.37 14.69
C GLY A 71 26.95 21.29 13.73
N SER A 72 26.54 22.47 14.20
CA SER A 72 26.15 23.56 13.31
C SER A 72 27.38 23.99 12.52
N ALA A 73 27.45 23.55 11.27
CA ALA A 73 28.21 24.24 10.24
C ALA A 73 27.20 25.04 9.43
N ALA A 74 27.25 26.36 9.55
CA ALA A 74 26.66 27.27 8.58
C ALA A 74 27.27 26.94 7.21
N GLY A 75 26.54 26.17 6.40
CA GLY A 75 26.96 25.80 5.06
C GLY A 75 26.90 27.01 4.15
N ASP A 76 28.06 27.40 3.64
CA ASP A 76 28.25 28.38 2.57
C ASP A 76 27.18 28.20 1.48
N ALA A 77 26.32 29.21 1.32
CA ALA A 77 25.32 29.26 0.27
C ALA A 77 26.07 29.35 -1.06
N GLY A 78 26.34 28.20 -1.68
CA GLY A 78 27.04 28.11 -2.96
C GLY A 78 26.42 29.02 -4.05
N PRO A 79 27.06 29.15 -5.21
CA PRO A 79 26.59 30.04 -6.27
C PRO A 79 25.14 29.72 -6.69
N THR A 80 24.34 30.77 -6.90
CA THR A 80 22.95 30.63 -7.38
C THR A 80 22.91 30.49 -8.90
N VAL A 81 21.96 29.70 -9.39
CA VAL A 81 21.67 29.51 -10.82
C VAL A 81 20.59 30.52 -11.25
N ALA A 82 20.73 31.09 -12.44
CA ALA A 82 19.74 32.00 -13.01
C ALA A 82 18.43 31.27 -13.35
N PRO A 83 17.27 31.94 -13.29
CA PRO A 83 15.99 31.35 -13.70
C PRO A 83 16.03 30.90 -15.17
N PRO A 84 15.33 29.81 -15.52
CA PRO A 84 15.24 29.33 -16.89
C PRO A 84 14.45 30.31 -17.78
N ASP A 85 14.85 30.44 -19.03
CA ASP A 85 14.07 31.13 -20.07
C ASP A 85 12.99 30.17 -20.59
N LEU A 86 11.74 30.37 -20.16
CA LEU A 86 10.61 29.53 -20.55
C LEU A 86 9.92 30.10 -21.79
N ALA A 87 9.78 29.28 -22.83
CA ALA A 87 9.14 29.69 -24.08
C ALA A 87 7.64 30.02 -23.89
N GLU A 88 6.93 29.27 -23.04
CA GLU A 88 5.50 29.46 -22.74
C GLU A 88 5.27 29.22 -21.23
N PRO A 89 5.08 30.28 -20.42
CA PRO A 89 4.81 30.13 -19.00
C PRO A 89 3.37 29.63 -18.75
N GLY A 90 3.15 28.98 -17.61
CA GLY A 90 1.84 28.47 -17.24
C GLY A 90 0.77 29.56 -17.10
N PRO A 91 -0.53 29.25 -17.28
CA PRO A 91 -1.63 30.21 -17.21
C PRO A 91 -1.65 31.16 -15.99
N VAL A 92 -1.20 30.70 -14.82
CA VAL A 92 -1.16 31.51 -13.59
C VAL A 92 0.25 31.98 -13.20
N ALA A 93 1.27 31.70 -14.02
CA ALA A 93 2.66 32.03 -13.74
C ALA A 93 2.91 33.55 -13.61
N THR A 94 2.11 34.38 -14.29
CA THR A 94 2.20 35.85 -14.21
C THR A 94 1.58 36.44 -12.94
N ILE A 95 0.76 35.66 -12.23
CA ILE A 95 0.18 36.04 -10.93
C ILE A 95 1.26 35.81 -9.87
N SER A 96 1.42 36.71 -8.89
CA SER A 96 2.44 36.50 -7.86
C SER A 96 2.13 35.23 -7.05
N PRO A 97 3.14 34.48 -6.55
CA PRO A 97 2.89 33.25 -5.79
C PRO A 97 1.87 33.44 -4.68
N THR A 98 2.00 34.48 -3.85
CA THR A 98 1.09 34.73 -2.73
C THR A 98 -0.37 34.93 -3.15
N GLU A 99 -0.63 35.57 -4.30
CA GLU A 99 -1.98 35.75 -4.84
C GLU A 99 -2.60 34.46 -5.40
N ARG A 100 -1.80 33.40 -5.62
CA ARG A 100 -2.29 32.07 -6.00
C ARG A 100 -2.81 31.25 -4.82
N ASN A 101 -2.63 31.73 -3.59
CA ASN A 101 -3.11 31.01 -2.42
C ASN A 101 -4.64 30.87 -2.46
N MET A 102 -5.13 29.65 -2.27
CA MET A 102 -6.56 29.32 -2.30
C MET A 102 -7.27 29.65 -3.62
N MET A 103 -6.55 29.63 -4.75
CA MET A 103 -7.05 30.04 -6.06
C MET A 103 -8.10 29.09 -6.69
N TYR A 104 -8.11 27.81 -6.30
CA TYR A 104 -8.97 26.78 -6.88
C TYR A 104 -10.06 26.33 -5.91
N GLU A 105 -11.27 26.13 -6.43
CA GLU A 105 -12.43 25.71 -5.61
C GLU A 105 -12.48 24.19 -5.34
N ALA A 106 -11.85 23.39 -6.20
CA ALA A 106 -11.85 21.92 -6.11
C ALA A 106 -10.60 21.33 -6.76
N ALA A 107 -10.31 20.07 -6.40
CA ALA A 107 -9.26 19.29 -7.03
C ALA A 107 -9.56 19.08 -8.53
N PRO A 108 -8.54 19.02 -9.40
CA PRO A 108 -8.73 18.84 -10.83
C PRO A 108 -9.27 17.43 -11.15
N ASP A 109 -10.11 17.35 -12.17
CA ASP A 109 -10.49 16.06 -12.78
C ASP A 109 -9.25 15.28 -13.26
N MET A 110 -9.39 13.96 -13.41
CA MET A 110 -8.31 13.11 -13.93
C MET A 110 -7.99 13.48 -15.39
N GLN A 111 -6.79 14.02 -15.62
CA GLN A 111 -6.30 14.48 -16.93
C GLN A 111 -5.07 13.70 -17.41
N ILE A 112 -4.40 12.99 -16.51
CA ILE A 112 -3.27 12.14 -16.84
C ILE A 112 -3.73 10.73 -17.19
N ASP A 113 -2.93 10.01 -17.97
CA ASP A 113 -3.01 8.56 -18.12
C ASP A 113 -2.12 7.88 -17.06
N PRO A 114 -2.70 7.18 -16.06
CA PRO A 114 -1.94 6.49 -15.02
C PRO A 114 -1.03 5.37 -15.52
N ALA A 115 -1.25 4.86 -16.75
CA ALA A 115 -0.41 3.83 -17.34
C ALA A 115 0.91 4.38 -17.91
N LYS A 116 1.08 5.71 -17.93
CA LYS A 116 2.30 6.38 -18.42
C LYS A 116 3.21 6.84 -17.29
N TYR A 117 4.46 7.08 -17.65
CA TYR A 117 5.44 7.68 -16.75
C TYR A 117 5.43 9.20 -16.90
N TYR A 118 5.54 9.88 -15.77
CA TYR A 118 5.67 11.33 -15.73
C TYR A 118 6.96 11.70 -15.01
N TYR A 119 7.64 12.72 -15.52
CA TYR A 119 8.81 13.30 -14.91
C TYR A 119 8.55 14.75 -14.55
N ALA A 120 9.00 15.15 -13.37
CA ALA A 120 8.99 16.53 -12.93
C ALA A 120 10.43 17.02 -12.79
N THR A 121 10.80 18.08 -13.51
CA THR A 121 12.06 18.79 -13.29
C THR A 121 11.78 20.06 -12.50
N LEU A 122 12.17 20.05 -11.23
CA LEU A 122 12.14 21.21 -10.35
C LEU A 122 13.34 22.09 -10.68
N LYS A 123 13.09 23.24 -11.30
CA LYS A 123 14.10 24.24 -11.61
C LYS A 123 14.28 25.15 -10.40
N THR A 124 15.43 25.11 -9.73
CA THR A 124 15.68 25.90 -8.51
C THR A 124 16.83 26.88 -8.69
N ASN A 125 16.95 27.85 -7.78
CA ASN A 125 18.14 28.71 -7.70
C ASN A 125 19.41 27.96 -7.26
N ARG A 126 19.33 26.66 -6.92
CA ARG A 126 20.48 25.79 -6.63
C ARG A 126 20.82 24.81 -7.75
N GLY A 127 20.01 24.80 -8.82
CA GLY A 127 20.11 23.85 -9.93
C GLY A 127 18.83 23.04 -10.10
N ASP A 128 18.92 21.97 -10.89
CA ASP A 128 17.77 21.16 -11.25
C ASP A 128 17.69 19.89 -10.40
N VAL A 129 16.48 19.56 -9.97
CA VAL A 129 16.16 18.26 -9.37
C VAL A 129 15.11 17.58 -10.24
N ARG A 130 15.42 16.42 -10.79
CA ARG A 130 14.49 15.64 -11.61
C ARG A 130 13.90 14.50 -10.79
N VAL A 131 12.60 14.30 -10.91
CA VAL A 131 11.82 13.30 -10.16
C VAL A 131 11.00 12.48 -11.16
N GLN A 132 10.93 11.16 -10.96
CA GLN A 132 9.95 10.30 -11.62
C GLN A 132 8.72 10.19 -10.71
N LEU A 133 7.53 10.44 -11.26
CA LEU A 133 6.26 10.37 -10.54
C LEU A 133 5.63 8.98 -10.67
N PHE A 134 4.96 8.53 -9.61
CA PHE A 134 4.35 7.20 -9.51
C PHE A 134 2.86 7.25 -9.87
N ALA A 135 2.54 7.57 -11.12
CA ALA A 135 1.17 7.77 -11.58
C ALA A 135 0.29 6.51 -11.44
N ASP A 136 0.89 5.33 -11.53
CA ASP A 136 0.25 4.03 -11.33
C ASP A 136 -0.07 3.73 -9.86
N ARG A 137 0.69 4.31 -8.92
CA ARG A 137 0.57 4.09 -7.48
C ARG A 137 -0.29 5.15 -6.79
N ALA A 138 -0.10 6.42 -7.16
CA ALA A 138 -0.78 7.57 -6.57
C ALA A 138 -1.40 8.46 -7.68
N PRO A 139 -2.35 7.94 -8.47
CA PRO A 139 -2.87 8.62 -9.66
C PRO A 139 -3.50 9.99 -9.36
N LYS A 140 -4.24 10.14 -8.26
CA LYS A 140 -4.89 11.42 -7.92
C LYS A 140 -3.87 12.46 -7.50
N THR A 141 -2.87 12.03 -6.73
CA THR A 141 -1.78 12.87 -6.26
C THR A 141 -0.91 13.35 -7.41
N VAL A 142 -0.53 12.43 -8.32
CA VAL A 142 0.25 12.78 -9.51
C VAL A 142 -0.57 13.68 -10.44
N ASN A 143 -1.86 13.40 -10.63
CA ASN A 143 -2.73 14.26 -11.42
C ASN A 143 -2.79 15.69 -10.87
N ASN A 144 -2.99 15.83 -9.55
CA ASN A 144 -2.99 17.10 -8.85
C ASN A 144 -1.65 17.85 -9.04
N PHE A 145 -0.53 17.19 -8.80
CA PHE A 145 0.79 17.80 -8.93
C PHE A 145 1.09 18.23 -10.38
N VAL A 146 0.80 17.37 -11.35
CA VAL A 146 0.98 17.65 -12.78
C VAL A 146 0.10 18.81 -13.24
N PHE A 147 -1.16 18.85 -12.81
CA PHE A 147 -2.06 19.95 -13.10
C PHE A 147 -1.49 21.28 -12.56
N LEU A 148 -1.18 21.35 -11.26
CA LEU A 148 -0.65 22.56 -10.64
C LEU A 148 0.66 23.03 -11.28
N ALA A 149 1.56 22.09 -11.60
CA ALA A 149 2.80 22.40 -12.32
C ALA A 149 2.53 23.00 -13.70
N ARG A 150 1.66 22.38 -14.51
CA ARG A 150 1.28 22.90 -15.84
C ARG A 150 0.56 24.25 -15.79
N GLN A 151 -0.16 24.54 -14.71
CA GLN A 151 -0.76 25.86 -14.50
C GLN A 151 0.29 26.94 -14.19
N GLY A 152 1.52 26.57 -13.79
CA GLY A 152 2.51 27.50 -13.26
C GLY A 152 2.26 27.87 -11.80
N PHE A 153 1.49 27.06 -11.06
CA PHE A 153 1.14 27.32 -9.66
C PHE A 153 2.38 27.37 -8.76
N TYR A 154 3.34 26.48 -9.00
CA TYR A 154 4.58 26.37 -8.24
C TYR A 154 5.65 27.40 -8.62
N ASP A 155 5.44 28.18 -9.68
CA ASP A 155 6.46 29.08 -10.21
C ASP A 155 6.80 30.18 -9.21
N ASN A 156 8.09 30.36 -8.92
CA ASN A 156 8.62 31.30 -7.92
C ASN A 156 8.14 31.07 -6.48
N THR A 157 7.66 29.86 -6.16
CA THR A 157 7.48 29.44 -4.76
C THR A 157 8.83 29.15 -4.10
N VAL A 158 8.83 28.84 -2.81
CA VAL A 158 10.07 28.60 -2.05
C VAL A 158 10.05 27.27 -1.31
N PHE A 159 11.25 26.74 -1.05
CA PHE A 159 11.46 25.71 -0.04
C PHE A 159 11.40 26.36 1.34
N HIS A 160 10.20 26.46 1.90
CA HIS A 160 9.94 27.24 3.10
C HIS A 160 10.40 26.54 4.38
N ARG A 161 10.55 25.22 4.38
CA ARG A 161 11.03 24.45 5.53
C ARG A 161 11.97 23.34 5.06
N VAL A 162 13.22 23.37 5.53
CA VAL A 162 14.28 22.46 5.11
C VAL A 162 15.07 22.04 6.35
N LEU A 163 14.79 20.83 6.83
CA LEU A 163 15.35 20.30 8.06
C LEU A 163 16.48 19.33 7.75
N ASP A 164 17.65 19.58 8.32
CA ASP A 164 18.84 18.77 8.05
C ASP A 164 18.62 17.31 8.47
N GLY A 165 19.06 16.37 7.62
CA GLY A 165 18.85 14.94 7.81
C GLY A 165 17.39 14.46 7.69
N PHE A 166 16.44 15.36 7.46
CA PHE A 166 15.02 15.02 7.37
C PHE A 166 14.44 15.26 5.97
N MET A 167 14.13 16.50 5.61
CA MET A 167 13.44 16.79 4.34
C MET A 167 13.58 18.25 3.88
N ALA A 168 13.27 18.48 2.60
CA ALA A 168 13.01 19.79 2.00
C ALA A 168 11.55 19.91 1.59
N GLN A 169 10.79 20.82 2.21
CA GLN A 169 9.36 21.06 1.98
C GLN A 169 9.12 22.34 1.18
N ALA A 170 8.23 22.26 0.18
CA ALA A 170 7.87 23.33 -0.75
C ALA A 170 6.38 23.23 -1.15
N GLY A 171 5.98 23.97 -2.18
CA GLY A 171 4.62 23.93 -2.74
C GLY A 171 3.60 24.80 -2.03
N ASP A 172 4.03 25.64 -1.08
CA ASP A 172 3.21 26.70 -0.50
C ASP A 172 3.36 28.01 -1.30
N PRO A 173 2.30 28.51 -1.96
CA PRO A 173 2.31 29.80 -2.68
C PRO A 173 2.67 31.01 -1.81
N THR A 174 2.40 30.95 -0.51
CA THR A 174 2.67 32.02 0.46
C THR A 174 4.07 31.95 1.06
N GLY A 175 4.71 30.77 1.01
CA GLY A 175 5.97 30.49 1.69
C GLY A 175 5.90 30.46 3.22
N SER A 176 4.70 30.45 3.81
CA SER A 176 4.49 30.47 5.27
C SER A 176 4.46 29.08 5.92
N GLY A 177 4.24 28.04 5.13
CA GLY A 177 3.91 26.68 5.56
C GLY A 177 2.39 26.41 5.69
N ALA A 178 1.54 27.44 5.58
CA ALA A 178 0.10 27.31 5.81
C ALA A 178 -0.77 27.48 4.54
N GLY A 179 -0.18 27.89 3.41
CA GLY A 179 -0.92 28.09 2.16
C GLY A 179 -1.19 26.80 1.39
N GLY A 180 -1.99 26.92 0.33
CA GLY A 180 -2.42 25.78 -0.48
C GLY A 180 -3.20 26.17 -1.72
N PRO A 181 -3.72 25.18 -2.48
CA PRO A 181 -4.37 25.42 -3.75
C PRO A 181 -5.83 25.88 -3.58
N GLY A 182 -6.45 25.63 -2.43
CA GLY A 182 -7.84 25.99 -2.13
C GLY A 182 -8.75 24.81 -1.79
N TYR A 183 -8.24 23.60 -1.96
CA TYR A 183 -8.93 22.34 -1.69
C TYR A 183 -8.02 21.35 -0.97
N GLU A 184 -8.63 20.26 -0.50
CA GLU A 184 -7.98 19.09 0.07
C GLU A 184 -8.46 17.82 -0.65
N PHE A 185 -7.62 16.77 -0.66
CA PHE A 185 -7.97 15.45 -1.20
C PHE A 185 -7.34 14.31 -0.38
N GLU A 186 -7.82 13.10 -0.63
CA GLU A 186 -7.51 11.86 0.08
C GLU A 186 -6.04 11.42 -0.02
N ASP A 187 -5.61 10.57 0.92
CA ASP A 187 -4.32 9.90 0.87
C ASP A 187 -4.36 8.67 -0.06
N GLU A 188 -3.26 8.40 -0.76
CA GLU A 188 -3.06 7.21 -1.59
C GLU A 188 -1.90 6.38 -1.02
N ILE A 189 -2.13 5.78 0.16
CA ILE A 189 -1.13 4.95 0.83
C ILE A 189 -1.06 3.59 0.16
N VAL A 190 0.09 3.27 -0.41
CA VAL A 190 0.30 1.99 -1.12
C VAL A 190 1.25 1.09 -0.35
N PRO A 191 0.90 -0.19 -0.11
CA PRO A 191 1.82 -1.17 0.46
C PRO A 191 3.14 -1.26 -0.30
N GLY A 192 4.24 -1.40 0.44
CA GLY A 192 5.60 -1.50 -0.11
C GLY A 192 6.23 -0.18 -0.55
N LEU A 193 5.46 0.91 -0.63
CA LEU A 193 5.99 2.24 -0.85
C LEU A 193 6.16 2.94 0.51
N VAL A 194 7.38 2.85 1.04
CA VAL A 194 7.72 3.30 2.39
C VAL A 194 8.88 4.30 2.37
N PHE A 195 9.02 5.07 3.43
CA PHE A 195 10.05 6.07 3.63
C PHE A 195 11.37 5.44 4.12
N ASP A 196 11.98 4.59 3.31
CA ASP A 196 13.18 3.81 3.65
C ASP A 196 14.48 4.35 3.04
N GLN A 197 14.41 5.44 2.27
CA GLN A 197 15.53 6.00 1.52
C GLN A 197 15.40 7.52 1.30
N SER A 198 16.50 8.15 0.88
CA SER A 198 16.52 9.55 0.44
C SER A 198 15.82 9.75 -0.90
N GLY A 199 15.43 10.99 -1.17
CA GLY A 199 14.91 11.39 -2.48
C GLY A 199 13.46 10.99 -2.75
N LEU A 200 12.70 10.55 -1.74
CA LEU A 200 11.27 10.26 -1.91
C LEU A 200 10.47 11.56 -1.88
N LEU A 201 9.64 11.77 -2.91
CA LEU A 201 8.72 12.89 -3.02
C LEU A 201 7.36 12.48 -2.45
N ALA A 202 6.86 13.23 -1.48
CA ALA A 202 5.60 12.94 -0.80
C ALA A 202 4.79 14.20 -0.48
N MET A 203 3.48 14.03 -0.28
CA MET A 203 2.58 15.13 0.08
C MET A 203 2.73 15.52 1.55
N ALA A 204 2.85 16.82 1.80
CA ALA A 204 2.63 17.36 3.14
C ALA A 204 1.11 17.46 3.39
N ASN A 205 0.67 17.11 4.59
CA ASN A 205 -0.73 17.14 4.99
C ASN A 205 -0.88 17.57 6.46
N ARG A 206 -2.13 17.85 6.87
CA ARG A 206 -2.51 18.25 8.25
C ARG A 206 -3.19 17.12 9.02
N GLY A 207 -3.02 15.89 8.57
CA GLY A 207 -3.75 14.71 9.02
C GLY A 207 -4.37 13.94 7.85
N PRO A 208 -5.05 12.82 8.13
CA PRO A 208 -5.57 11.95 7.08
C PRO A 208 -6.47 12.69 6.09
N ASN A 209 -6.25 12.45 4.80
CA ASN A 209 -7.03 12.97 3.68
C ASN A 209 -7.06 14.50 3.57
N THR A 210 -5.94 15.17 3.86
CA THR A 210 -5.81 16.63 3.77
C THR A 210 -4.68 17.06 2.82
N ASN A 211 -4.46 16.31 1.75
CA ASN A 211 -3.45 16.64 0.74
C ASN A 211 -3.86 17.86 -0.06
N GLY A 212 -2.89 18.73 -0.40
CA GLY A 212 -3.14 19.96 -1.16
C GLY A 212 -2.08 20.19 -2.24
N SER A 213 -1.33 21.28 -2.13
CA SER A 213 -0.23 21.61 -3.06
C SER A 213 1.15 21.39 -2.48
N GLN A 214 1.27 21.33 -1.16
CA GLN A 214 2.55 21.24 -0.47
C GLN A 214 3.11 19.82 -0.56
N PHE A 215 4.41 19.73 -0.81
CA PHE A 215 5.15 18.48 -0.92
C PHE A 215 6.49 18.60 -0.22
N PHE A 216 7.11 17.47 0.08
CA PHE A 216 8.47 17.42 0.58
C PHE A 216 9.28 16.32 -0.10
N ILE A 217 10.60 16.48 -0.11
CA ILE A 217 11.56 15.49 -0.59
C ILE A 217 12.44 15.09 0.59
N THR A 218 12.55 13.78 0.87
CA THR A 218 13.36 13.28 1.99
C THR A 218 14.86 13.38 1.72
N PHE A 219 15.66 13.66 2.76
CA PHE A 219 17.13 13.55 2.72
C PHE A 219 17.65 12.19 3.16
N GLY A 220 16.79 11.33 3.70
CA GLY A 220 17.12 9.99 4.17
C GLY A 220 15.85 9.20 4.56
N PRO A 221 16.01 8.01 5.17
CA PRO A 221 14.89 7.21 5.67
C PRO A 221 14.12 7.96 6.76
N THR A 222 12.79 7.94 6.67
CA THR A 222 11.86 8.63 7.59
C THR A 222 10.65 7.75 7.91
N GLU A 223 10.90 6.54 8.41
CA GLU A 223 9.89 5.48 8.56
C GLU A 223 8.66 5.87 9.41
N TRP A 224 8.79 6.84 10.33
CA TRP A 224 7.67 7.34 11.12
C TRP A 224 6.59 8.06 10.29
N LEU A 225 6.91 8.41 9.05
CA LEU A 225 5.95 8.98 8.09
C LEU A 225 5.14 7.90 7.34
N ASN A 226 5.51 6.61 7.45
CA ASN A 226 4.82 5.51 6.79
C ASN A 226 3.35 5.45 7.22
N GLY A 227 2.46 5.28 6.24
CA GLY A 227 1.01 5.25 6.47
C GLY A 227 0.35 6.61 6.70
N ASN A 228 1.14 7.69 6.80
CA ASN A 228 0.63 9.04 7.11
C ASN A 228 0.75 10.01 5.94
N HIS A 229 1.61 9.74 4.95
CA HIS A 229 1.86 10.63 3.82
C HIS A 229 1.91 9.85 2.50
N THR A 230 1.25 10.38 1.48
CA THR A 230 1.28 9.81 0.14
C THR A 230 2.63 10.04 -0.52
N ILE A 231 3.40 8.98 -0.75
CA ILE A 231 4.61 9.01 -1.59
C ILE A 231 4.16 8.92 -3.04
N PHE A 232 4.57 9.87 -3.87
CA PHE A 232 4.11 9.97 -5.26
C PHE A 232 5.24 10.21 -6.28
N GLY A 233 6.51 10.15 -5.85
CA GLY A 233 7.64 10.14 -6.76
C GLY A 233 8.99 9.89 -6.09
N LYS A 234 10.04 9.83 -6.91
CA LYS A 234 11.42 9.67 -6.46
C LYS A 234 12.39 10.47 -7.32
N VAL A 235 13.37 11.11 -6.68
CA VAL A 235 14.48 11.83 -7.34
C VAL A 235 15.31 10.85 -8.16
N ILE A 236 15.58 11.22 -9.42
CA ILE A 236 16.37 10.43 -10.38
C ILE A 236 17.63 11.15 -10.85
N GLU A 237 17.64 12.49 -10.78
CA GLU A 237 18.81 13.33 -11.07
C GLU A 237 18.80 14.55 -10.13
N GLY A 238 19.97 15.04 -9.72
CA GLY A 238 20.08 16.24 -8.89
C GLY A 238 19.99 16.02 -7.38
N GLU A 239 20.33 14.84 -6.87
CA GLU A 239 20.42 14.60 -5.41
C GLU A 239 21.48 15.49 -4.74
N ASP A 240 22.58 15.80 -5.44
CA ASP A 240 23.60 16.75 -4.99
C ASP A 240 23.06 18.21 -4.95
N VAL A 241 22.15 18.56 -5.86
CA VAL A 241 21.45 19.85 -5.87
C VAL A 241 20.48 19.93 -4.69
N LEU A 242 19.71 18.86 -4.45
CA LEU A 242 18.82 18.75 -3.30
C LEU A 242 19.59 18.94 -1.98
N GLY A 243 20.80 18.39 -1.87
CA GLY A 243 21.70 18.60 -0.73
C GLY A 243 22.20 20.04 -0.54
N LYS A 244 22.18 20.87 -1.60
CA LYS A 244 22.56 22.29 -1.56
C LYS A 244 21.40 23.21 -1.19
N ILE A 245 20.17 22.69 -1.08
CA ILE A 245 19.03 23.48 -0.63
C ILE A 245 19.28 23.93 0.83
N THR A 246 19.19 25.24 1.02
CA THR A 246 19.51 25.97 2.23
C THR A 246 18.67 25.47 3.39
N ARG A 247 19.34 25.03 4.47
CA ARG A 247 18.67 24.60 5.70
C ARG A 247 17.94 25.78 6.32
N ARG A 248 16.67 25.56 6.65
CA ARG A 248 15.77 26.58 7.19
C ARG A 248 14.71 25.91 8.05
N ASP A 249 14.68 26.29 9.32
CA ASP A 249 13.58 25.96 10.21
C ASP A 249 12.83 27.24 10.60
N PRO A 250 11.64 27.50 10.02
CA PRO A 250 10.84 28.67 10.33
C PRO A 250 10.48 28.82 11.81
N GLN A 251 10.51 27.75 12.60
CA GLN A 251 10.23 27.82 14.03
C GLN A 251 11.40 28.41 14.81
N THR A 252 12.64 28.21 14.35
CA THR A 252 13.85 28.71 15.02
C THR A 252 14.30 30.06 14.45
N ASP A 253 14.21 30.22 13.12
CA ASP A 253 14.49 31.46 12.42
C ASP A 253 13.46 31.70 11.31
N PRO A 254 12.38 32.43 11.63
CA PRO A 254 11.35 32.81 10.65
C PRO A 254 11.90 33.61 9.46
N ASN A 255 13.05 34.27 9.61
CA ASN A 255 13.61 35.18 8.61
C ASN A 255 14.78 34.58 7.82
N ALA A 256 15.15 33.33 8.08
CA ALA A 256 16.20 32.65 7.33
C ALA A 256 15.94 32.71 5.82
N ALA A 257 16.97 32.80 4.98
CA ALA A 257 16.77 32.79 3.53
C ALA A 257 16.17 31.44 3.08
N ALA A 258 15.22 31.47 2.14
CA ALA A 258 14.72 30.26 1.46
C ALA A 258 15.18 30.24 0.01
N ASP A 259 15.42 29.02 -0.48
CA ASP A 259 15.71 28.78 -1.88
C ASP A 259 14.42 28.79 -2.71
N VAL A 260 14.54 29.27 -3.95
CA VAL A 260 13.42 29.53 -4.86
C VAL A 260 13.26 28.34 -5.81
N LEU A 261 12.03 27.86 -5.91
CA LEU A 261 11.58 26.97 -6.98
C LEU A 261 11.06 27.85 -8.12
N TYR A 262 11.85 28.01 -9.18
CA TYR A 262 11.50 28.83 -10.32
C TYR A 262 10.31 28.28 -11.10
N THR A 263 10.30 26.98 -11.36
CA THR A 263 9.19 26.29 -12.03
C THR A 263 9.30 24.77 -11.88
N VAL A 264 8.24 24.06 -12.25
CA VAL A 264 8.20 22.60 -12.34
C VAL A 264 7.82 22.22 -13.77
N LEU A 265 8.76 21.62 -14.52
CA LEU A 265 8.51 21.17 -15.88
C LEU A 265 8.04 19.72 -15.87
N ILE A 266 6.92 19.43 -16.55
CA ILE A 266 6.37 18.08 -16.66
C ILE A 266 6.67 17.48 -18.03
N GLU A 267 7.27 16.30 -18.04
CA GLU A 267 7.47 15.46 -19.23
C GLU A 267 6.67 14.16 -19.09
N GLU A 268 6.04 13.72 -20.17
CA GLU A 268 5.35 12.43 -20.26
C GLU A 268 6.21 11.45 -21.08
N SER A 269 6.21 10.18 -20.67
CA SER A 269 6.99 9.13 -21.32
C SER A 269 6.30 7.78 -21.23
N ASP A 270 6.58 6.92 -22.21
CA ASP A 270 6.18 5.51 -22.19
C ASP A 270 7.22 4.62 -21.49
N THR A 271 8.35 5.19 -21.03
CA THR A 271 9.44 4.45 -20.38
C THR A 271 9.88 5.05 -19.06
N SER A 272 10.11 4.20 -18.05
CA SER A 272 10.75 4.54 -16.77
C SER A 272 12.27 4.66 -16.91
N ILE A 273 12.88 5.68 -16.32
CA ILE A 273 14.35 5.82 -16.22
C ILE A 273 14.88 5.49 -14.83
N LEU A 274 14.01 5.33 -13.83
CA LEU A 274 14.39 4.63 -12.61
C LEU A 274 14.96 3.26 -13.04
N PRO A 275 16.18 2.91 -12.57
CA PRO A 275 16.77 1.65 -12.93
C PRO A 275 15.77 0.55 -12.59
N THR A 276 15.53 -0.35 -13.54
CA THR A 276 14.97 -1.65 -13.18
C THR A 276 15.92 -2.20 -12.12
N PRO A 277 15.46 -2.36 -10.87
CA PRO A 277 16.34 -2.63 -9.74
C PRO A 277 17.29 -3.78 -10.08
N THR A 278 18.57 -3.45 -10.16
CA THR A 278 19.63 -4.40 -10.50
C THR A 278 20.00 -5.15 -9.23
N PRO A 279 19.97 -6.49 -9.20
CA PRO A 279 20.28 -7.26 -8.00
C PRO A 279 21.75 -7.02 -7.61
N SER A 280 21.97 -6.28 -6.53
CA SER A 280 23.28 -6.15 -5.88
C SER A 280 23.51 -7.31 -4.89
N PRO A 281 24.77 -7.75 -4.69
CA PRO A 281 25.11 -8.98 -3.97
C PRO A 281 24.77 -8.92 -2.46
N PRO A 282 24.60 -10.07 -1.78
CA PRO A 282 23.96 -10.17 -0.45
C PRO A 282 24.84 -9.51 0.64
N THR A 283 24.31 -8.78 1.63
CA THR A 283 23.68 -9.22 2.92
C THR A 283 23.35 -7.96 3.79
N PRO A 284 22.47 -7.94 4.83
CA PRO A 284 21.09 -8.42 5.02
C PRO A 284 20.04 -7.31 5.30
N THR A 285 18.75 -7.64 5.13
CA THR A 285 17.48 -6.96 5.55
C THR A 285 16.80 -6.10 4.47
N PRO A 286 15.49 -6.31 4.18
CA PRO A 286 14.98 -6.31 2.81
C PRO A 286 14.01 -5.15 2.51
N THR A 287 14.23 -4.43 1.40
CA THR A 287 13.21 -3.61 0.74
C THR A 287 12.85 -4.21 -0.61
N MET A 288 11.54 -4.40 -0.78
CA MET A 288 10.85 -5.03 -1.90
C MET A 288 11.14 -4.33 -3.23
N THR A 289 11.69 -5.11 -4.15
CA THR A 289 11.77 -4.84 -5.59
C THR A 289 10.80 -5.80 -6.29
N PRO A 290 9.99 -5.35 -7.26
CA PRO A 290 9.19 -6.23 -8.10
C PRO A 290 10.10 -7.23 -8.83
N THR A 291 9.96 -8.54 -8.57
CA THR A 291 10.90 -9.55 -9.04
C THR A 291 10.84 -9.72 -10.57
N PRO A 292 11.95 -9.62 -11.31
CA PRO A 292 12.05 -10.03 -12.72
C PRO A 292 12.19 -11.56 -12.89
N PHE A 293 11.97 -12.33 -11.83
CA PHE A 293 12.17 -13.79 -11.73
C PHE A 293 10.98 -14.49 -11.07
N ALA A 294 9.74 -14.07 -11.31
CA ALA A 294 8.64 -15.00 -11.06
C ALA A 294 8.69 -16.06 -12.17
N PRO A 295 9.18 -17.30 -11.91
CA PRO A 295 9.07 -18.36 -12.90
C PRO A 295 7.60 -18.49 -13.27
N THR A 296 7.26 -18.35 -14.55
CA THR A 296 5.87 -18.54 -14.97
C THR A 296 5.49 -20.02 -14.96
N SER A 297 6.49 -20.90 -15.09
CA SER A 297 6.37 -22.36 -15.09
C SER A 297 7.53 -23.02 -14.34
N ALA A 298 7.28 -24.16 -13.68
CA ALA A 298 8.33 -25.00 -13.12
C ALA A 298 9.13 -25.70 -14.24
N ALA A 299 10.34 -25.20 -14.56
CA ALA A 299 11.23 -25.91 -15.48
C ALA A 299 11.65 -27.25 -14.84
N ASP A 300 11.46 -28.37 -15.54
CA ASP A 300 11.90 -29.72 -15.15
C ASP A 300 11.46 -30.19 -13.74
N GLY A 301 10.28 -29.75 -13.27
CA GLY A 301 9.76 -30.13 -11.95
C GLY A 301 10.50 -29.51 -10.77
N THR A 302 11.34 -28.50 -11.02
CA THR A 302 11.98 -27.71 -9.96
C THR A 302 10.95 -26.81 -9.27
N ARG A 303 11.05 -26.67 -7.94
CA ARG A 303 10.21 -25.79 -7.10
C ARG A 303 11.05 -24.59 -6.63
N PRO A 304 11.38 -23.65 -7.51
CA PRO A 304 12.36 -22.58 -7.22
C PRO A 304 11.98 -21.69 -6.03
N LEU A 305 10.69 -21.49 -5.76
CA LEU A 305 10.25 -20.66 -4.64
C LEU A 305 10.34 -21.41 -3.30
N ALA A 306 10.28 -22.74 -3.30
CA ALA A 306 10.49 -23.54 -2.08
C ALA A 306 11.89 -23.32 -1.47
N ALA A 307 12.87 -22.91 -2.28
CA ALA A 307 14.22 -22.60 -1.82
C ALA A 307 14.33 -21.22 -1.13
N LEU A 308 13.33 -20.35 -1.29
CA LEU A 308 13.26 -19.04 -0.62
C LEU A 308 12.47 -19.17 0.69
N PRO A 309 12.82 -18.46 1.77
CA PRO A 309 11.98 -18.38 2.96
C PRO A 309 10.59 -17.84 2.61
N ALA A 310 9.53 -18.36 3.26
CA ALA A 310 8.15 -17.92 3.02
C ALA A 310 8.00 -16.39 3.05
N ALA A 311 8.56 -15.71 4.05
CA ALA A 311 8.48 -14.24 4.19
C ALA A 311 9.08 -13.46 3.01
N GLU A 312 10.08 -14.02 2.30
CA GLU A 312 10.70 -13.38 1.13
C GLU A 312 9.85 -13.53 -0.14
N ARG A 313 8.77 -14.31 -0.09
CA ARG A 313 7.84 -14.52 -1.21
C ARG A 313 6.67 -13.52 -1.21
N ALA A 314 6.61 -12.59 -0.25
CA ALA A 314 5.67 -11.48 -0.27
C ALA A 314 5.95 -10.56 -1.46
N ASN A 315 4.89 -10.09 -2.13
CA ASN A 315 4.95 -9.23 -3.32
C ASN A 315 5.90 -9.74 -4.42
N TYR A 316 6.13 -11.06 -4.47
CA TYR A 316 7.10 -11.66 -5.37
C TYR A 316 6.68 -11.59 -6.84
N PHE A 317 5.38 -11.46 -7.11
CA PHE A 317 4.80 -11.37 -8.44
C PHE A 317 4.08 -10.04 -8.62
N ASN A 318 4.15 -9.48 -9.82
CA ASN A 318 3.48 -8.20 -10.14
C ASN A 318 2.18 -8.39 -10.92
N THR A 319 1.90 -9.62 -11.37
CA THR A 319 0.71 -9.98 -12.12
C THR A 319 0.41 -11.46 -11.96
N ALA A 320 -0.85 -11.83 -12.16
CA ALA A 320 -1.28 -13.22 -12.14
C ALA A 320 -0.57 -14.03 -13.26
N PRO A 321 -0.25 -15.31 -13.01
CA PRO A 321 0.36 -16.18 -14.01
C PRO A 321 -0.57 -16.36 -15.22
N ALA A 322 0.05 -16.56 -16.39
CA ALA A 322 -0.69 -16.93 -17.59
C ALA A 322 -1.41 -18.28 -17.41
N MET A 323 -2.45 -18.53 -18.21
CA MET A 323 -3.18 -19.80 -18.19
C MET A 323 -2.28 -20.95 -18.66
N GLU A 324 -1.93 -21.87 -17.76
CA GLU A 324 -1.11 -23.06 -18.05
C GLU A 324 -1.92 -24.36 -17.94
N ILE A 325 -3.00 -24.36 -17.15
CA ILE A 325 -3.87 -25.51 -16.99
C ILE A 325 -4.85 -25.66 -18.16
N ASP A 326 -5.28 -26.88 -18.44
CA ASP A 326 -6.48 -27.17 -19.22
C ASP A 326 -7.70 -27.20 -18.27
N PRO A 327 -8.65 -26.24 -18.39
CA PRO A 327 -9.85 -26.20 -17.54
C PRO A 327 -10.78 -27.41 -17.69
N ALA A 328 -10.63 -28.22 -18.74
CA ALA A 328 -11.43 -29.42 -18.94
C ALA A 328 -10.92 -30.63 -18.13
N GLN A 329 -9.75 -30.51 -17.48
CA GLN A 329 -9.15 -31.58 -16.68
C GLN A 329 -9.50 -31.43 -15.20
N THR A 330 -9.41 -32.55 -14.48
CA THR A 330 -9.50 -32.55 -13.01
C THR A 330 -8.10 -32.41 -12.42
N TYR A 331 -7.96 -31.58 -11.39
CA TYR A 331 -6.72 -31.43 -10.63
C TYR A 331 -6.96 -31.75 -9.16
N THR A 332 -5.98 -32.36 -8.52
CA THR A 332 -6.00 -32.68 -7.09
C THR A 332 -4.78 -32.06 -6.42
N ALA A 333 -5.00 -31.33 -5.33
CA ALA A 333 -3.93 -30.78 -4.51
C ALA A 333 -3.76 -31.62 -3.24
N THR A 334 -2.53 -32.02 -2.95
CA THR A 334 -2.15 -32.61 -1.66
C THR A 334 -1.43 -31.55 -0.85
N ILE A 335 -2.03 -31.14 0.27
CA ILE A 335 -1.55 -30.10 1.17
C ILE A 335 -1.00 -30.81 2.41
N THR A 336 0.33 -30.86 2.54
CA THR A 336 0.99 -31.39 3.73
C THR A 336 1.15 -30.27 4.74
N THR A 337 0.70 -30.50 5.97
CA THR A 337 0.84 -29.58 7.11
C THR A 337 1.60 -30.26 8.23
N SER A 338 2.08 -29.48 9.21
CA SER A 338 2.69 -29.99 10.44
C SER A 338 1.78 -30.91 11.29
N ARG A 339 0.47 -30.96 10.99
CA ARG A 339 -0.52 -31.81 11.69
C ARG A 339 -1.00 -33.01 10.88
N GLY A 340 -0.65 -33.08 9.60
CA GLY A 340 -1.11 -34.13 8.70
C GLY A 340 -1.37 -33.61 7.29
N THR A 341 -1.90 -34.48 6.44
CA THR A 341 -2.10 -34.20 5.01
C THR A 341 -3.58 -34.06 4.68
N LEU A 342 -3.91 -33.04 3.89
CA LEU A 342 -5.22 -32.80 3.31
C LEU A 342 -5.17 -33.09 1.81
N THR A 343 -6.26 -33.63 1.25
CA THR A 343 -6.42 -33.79 -0.20
C THR A 343 -7.59 -32.93 -0.66
N ALA A 344 -7.37 -32.09 -1.68
CA ALA A 344 -8.38 -31.19 -2.25
C ALA A 344 -8.65 -31.48 -3.73
N THR A 345 -9.91 -31.49 -4.14
CA THR A 345 -10.29 -31.45 -5.56
C THR A 345 -10.40 -30.00 -6.02
N LEU A 346 -9.77 -29.65 -7.15
CA LEU A 346 -9.81 -28.30 -7.73
C LEU A 346 -10.81 -28.23 -8.88
N TYR A 347 -11.64 -27.19 -8.88
CA TYR A 347 -12.78 -26.99 -9.80
C TYR A 347 -12.40 -26.13 -11.02
N ALA A 348 -11.47 -26.63 -11.85
CA ALA A 348 -10.88 -25.86 -12.95
C ALA A 348 -11.91 -25.40 -14.01
N ALA A 349 -12.98 -26.15 -14.24
CA ALA A 349 -14.03 -25.77 -15.19
C ALA A 349 -14.90 -24.61 -14.68
N GLN A 350 -15.04 -24.46 -13.35
CA GLN A 350 -15.87 -23.46 -12.71
C GLN A 350 -15.10 -22.19 -12.37
N ALA A 351 -13.82 -22.33 -11.98
CA ALA A 351 -12.94 -21.23 -11.59
C ALA A 351 -11.56 -21.38 -12.25
N PRO A 352 -11.47 -21.28 -13.60
CA PRO A 352 -10.23 -21.55 -14.33
C PRO A 352 -9.08 -20.62 -13.95
N VAL A 353 -9.32 -19.33 -13.71
CA VAL A 353 -8.27 -18.38 -13.32
C VAL A 353 -7.77 -18.66 -11.91
N ALA A 354 -8.66 -18.88 -10.95
CA ALA A 354 -8.29 -19.15 -9.56
C ALA A 354 -7.55 -20.50 -9.43
N VAL A 355 -8.03 -21.54 -10.11
CA VAL A 355 -7.35 -22.85 -10.09
C VAL A 355 -6.01 -22.76 -10.81
N ASN A 356 -5.92 -22.08 -11.94
CA ASN A 356 -4.65 -21.88 -12.64
C ASN A 356 -3.63 -21.21 -11.73
N ASN A 357 -4.05 -20.14 -11.07
CA ASN A 357 -3.23 -19.39 -10.14
C ASN A 357 -2.69 -20.27 -9.00
N PHE A 358 -3.58 -21.01 -8.35
CA PHE A 358 -3.24 -21.93 -7.26
C PHE A 358 -2.25 -23.01 -7.73
N VAL A 359 -2.50 -23.62 -8.88
CA VAL A 359 -1.68 -24.69 -9.45
C VAL A 359 -0.29 -24.19 -9.80
N VAL A 360 -0.17 -23.04 -10.47
CA VAL A 360 1.13 -22.46 -10.82
C VAL A 360 1.91 -22.13 -9.56
N LEU A 361 1.33 -21.42 -8.59
CA LEU A 361 2.00 -21.08 -7.34
C LEU A 361 2.45 -22.33 -6.55
N ALA A 362 1.60 -23.37 -6.47
CA ALA A 362 1.96 -24.63 -5.83
C ALA A 362 3.11 -25.35 -6.54
N ASN A 363 3.11 -25.40 -7.88
CA ASN A 363 4.17 -26.03 -8.66
C ASN A 363 5.51 -25.30 -8.54
N LEU A 364 5.48 -23.98 -8.34
CA LEU A 364 6.68 -23.19 -8.08
C LEU A 364 7.22 -23.37 -6.65
N GLY A 365 6.43 -23.96 -5.75
CA GLY A 365 6.76 -24.09 -4.34
C GLY A 365 6.43 -22.86 -3.51
N PHE A 366 5.54 -21.97 -3.99
CA PHE A 366 5.15 -20.77 -3.25
C PHE A 366 4.55 -21.08 -1.89
N TYR A 367 3.82 -22.19 -1.79
CA TYR A 367 3.10 -22.57 -0.58
C TYR A 367 3.91 -23.38 0.44
N ASP A 368 5.20 -23.62 0.16
CA ASP A 368 6.05 -24.49 0.99
C ASP A 368 6.52 -23.76 2.25
N ASP A 369 6.47 -24.41 3.40
CA ASP A 369 6.76 -23.81 4.70
C ASP A 369 5.92 -22.55 5.03
N MET A 370 4.74 -22.40 4.43
CA MET A 370 3.89 -21.22 4.66
C MET A 370 3.20 -21.29 6.02
N PRO A 371 3.17 -20.20 6.80
CA PRO A 371 2.48 -20.19 8.08
C PRO A 371 0.96 -20.24 7.88
N ILE A 372 0.29 -20.84 8.86
CA ILE A 372 -1.17 -20.68 9.00
C ILE A 372 -1.41 -19.34 9.69
N SER A 373 -1.83 -18.35 8.92
CA SER A 373 -1.79 -16.96 9.36
C SER A 373 -2.95 -16.58 10.28
N GLN A 374 -4.09 -17.23 10.09
CA GLN A 374 -5.26 -17.02 10.92
C GLN A 374 -6.03 -18.31 11.07
N VAL A 375 -6.40 -18.61 12.31
CA VAL A 375 -7.39 -19.64 12.63
C VAL A 375 -8.49 -18.96 13.42
N GLN A 376 -9.69 -18.90 12.84
CA GLN A 376 -10.89 -18.52 13.55
C GLN A 376 -11.66 -19.80 13.84
N PRO A 377 -11.65 -20.31 15.09
CA PRO A 377 -12.21 -21.62 15.44
C PRO A 377 -13.68 -21.81 15.03
N ASP A 378 -14.42 -20.70 14.89
CA ASP A 378 -15.84 -20.70 14.55
C ASP A 378 -16.13 -20.44 13.07
N ASN A 379 -15.13 -20.18 12.21
CA ASN A 379 -15.35 -19.72 10.84
C ASN A 379 -14.40 -20.36 9.80
N VAL A 380 -13.13 -19.92 9.76
CA VAL A 380 -12.22 -20.13 8.61
C VAL A 380 -10.76 -20.25 9.06
N ILE A 381 -9.98 -20.93 8.23
CA ILE A 381 -8.51 -20.96 8.29
C ILE A 381 -7.98 -20.19 7.09
N VAL A 382 -7.00 -19.31 7.29
CA VAL A 382 -6.26 -18.66 6.21
C VAL A 382 -4.86 -19.23 6.18
N THR A 383 -4.52 -19.91 5.09
CA THR A 383 -3.17 -20.38 4.80
C THR A 383 -2.61 -19.49 3.70
N GLY A 384 -1.43 -18.88 3.84
CA GLY A 384 -0.76 -18.27 2.68
C GLY A 384 -0.43 -16.78 2.73
N SER A 385 -0.39 -16.12 3.89
CA SER A 385 0.32 -14.84 3.98
C SER A 385 1.81 -15.10 4.20
N PRO A 386 2.70 -14.71 3.26
CA PRO A 386 4.11 -15.14 3.27
C PRO A 386 4.89 -14.67 4.50
N ASP A 387 4.54 -13.51 5.03
CA ASP A 387 5.14 -12.89 6.21
C ASP A 387 4.21 -12.85 7.42
N ASN A 388 3.11 -13.63 7.37
CA ASN A 388 2.07 -13.66 8.40
C ASN A 388 1.37 -12.31 8.63
N ASN A 389 1.39 -11.43 7.63
CA ASN A 389 0.69 -10.15 7.61
C ASN A 389 -0.40 -10.18 6.51
N LEU A 390 -1.67 -10.33 6.90
CA LEU A 390 -2.80 -10.49 5.95
C LEU A 390 -2.94 -9.40 4.85
N PRO A 391 -2.48 -8.15 5.03
CA PRO A 391 -2.37 -7.17 3.95
C PRO A 391 -1.31 -7.50 2.88
N ASN A 392 -0.28 -8.28 3.24
CA ASN A 392 0.86 -8.60 2.39
C ASN A 392 0.62 -9.93 1.68
N ASP A 393 0.44 -9.82 0.36
CA ASP A 393 0.06 -10.91 -0.53
C ASP A 393 1.21 -11.28 -1.49
N VAL A 394 0.93 -12.05 -2.53
CA VAL A 394 1.84 -12.36 -3.63
C VAL A 394 2.20 -11.17 -4.52
N GLY A 395 1.48 -10.06 -4.42
CA GLY A 395 1.74 -8.80 -5.15
C GLY A 395 0.75 -8.47 -6.28
N TYR A 396 -0.32 -9.27 -6.42
CA TYR A 396 -1.48 -8.97 -7.27
C TYR A 396 -2.76 -9.49 -6.63
N GLN A 397 -3.90 -8.99 -7.12
CA GLN A 397 -5.23 -9.48 -6.78
C GLN A 397 -5.90 -10.14 -7.98
N LEU A 398 -6.82 -11.06 -7.71
CA LEU A 398 -7.64 -11.74 -8.72
C LEU A 398 -9.08 -11.27 -8.63
N ALA A 399 -9.72 -11.08 -9.79
CA ALA A 399 -11.17 -10.93 -9.80
C ALA A 399 -11.79 -12.29 -9.43
N ALA A 400 -12.73 -12.26 -8.48
CA ALA A 400 -13.47 -13.43 -8.05
C ALA A 400 -14.26 -14.06 -9.21
N GLU A 401 -13.98 -15.32 -9.52
CA GLU A 401 -14.76 -16.10 -10.47
C GLU A 401 -16.05 -16.59 -9.81
N MET A 402 -17.13 -15.85 -10.03
CA MET A 402 -18.44 -16.19 -9.51
C MET A 402 -19.12 -17.23 -10.42
N GLY A 403 -19.18 -18.48 -9.97
CA GLY A 403 -19.73 -19.62 -10.72
C GLY A 403 -20.61 -20.55 -9.88
N GLN A 404 -21.28 -21.52 -10.52
CA GLN A 404 -22.03 -22.60 -9.87
C GLN A 404 -21.04 -23.59 -9.24
N VAL A 405 -20.41 -23.21 -8.14
CA VAL A 405 -19.60 -24.12 -7.32
C VAL A 405 -20.55 -25.11 -6.62
N PRO A 406 -20.16 -26.39 -6.43
CA PRO A 406 -20.96 -27.33 -5.65
C PRO A 406 -21.27 -26.79 -4.25
N THR A 407 -22.27 -27.39 -3.58
CA THR A 407 -22.68 -27.10 -2.21
C THR A 407 -21.48 -26.80 -1.31
N LEU A 408 -21.54 -25.65 -0.65
CA LEU A 408 -20.43 -25.11 0.11
C LEU A 408 -20.38 -25.75 1.50
N ASP A 409 -19.42 -26.64 1.70
CA ASP A 409 -19.29 -27.43 2.93
C ASP A 409 -17.95 -27.14 3.63
N ILE A 410 -17.78 -27.68 4.84
CA ILE A 410 -16.51 -27.67 5.57
C ILE A 410 -15.40 -28.18 4.66
N GLY A 411 -14.28 -27.43 4.59
CA GLY A 411 -13.15 -27.74 3.72
C GLY A 411 -13.22 -27.10 2.33
N ALA A 412 -14.22 -26.28 2.03
CA ALA A 412 -14.19 -25.48 0.81
C ALA A 412 -13.06 -24.45 0.83
N ILE A 413 -12.37 -24.28 -0.31
CA ILE A 413 -11.22 -23.38 -0.47
C ILE A 413 -11.56 -22.23 -1.43
N SER A 414 -11.34 -21.00 -0.99
CA SER A 414 -11.43 -19.76 -1.77
C SER A 414 -10.14 -18.96 -1.60
N TYR A 415 -9.93 -17.91 -2.38
CA TYR A 415 -8.97 -16.87 -2.00
C TYR A 415 -9.61 -15.90 -0.99
N PHE A 416 -8.80 -15.37 -0.08
CA PHE A 416 -9.23 -14.36 0.89
C PHE A 416 -9.72 -13.09 0.15
N PRO A 417 -10.96 -12.60 0.38
CA PRO A 417 -11.44 -11.39 -0.26
C PRO A 417 -10.74 -10.15 0.32
N MET A 418 -10.29 -9.24 -0.54
CA MET A 418 -9.58 -8.02 -0.13
C MET A 418 -10.40 -6.75 -0.34
N GLU A 419 -11.11 -6.65 -1.45
CA GLU A 419 -11.84 -5.44 -1.83
C GLU A 419 -13.13 -5.78 -2.57
N GLN A 420 -14.18 -4.98 -2.39
CA GLN A 420 -15.33 -4.98 -3.28
C GLN A 420 -15.36 -3.67 -4.06
N ARG A 421 -15.26 -3.76 -5.38
CA ARG A 421 -15.31 -2.60 -6.28
C ARG A 421 -16.74 -2.04 -6.37
N PRO A 422 -16.90 -0.76 -6.75
CA PRO A 422 -18.22 -0.14 -6.89
C PRO A 422 -19.15 -0.82 -7.90
N ASP A 423 -18.60 -1.56 -8.86
CA ASP A 423 -19.34 -2.37 -9.85
C ASP A 423 -19.82 -3.72 -9.29
N GLY A 424 -19.53 -4.00 -8.01
CA GLY A 424 -19.87 -5.25 -7.32
C GLY A 424 -18.82 -6.35 -7.45
N THR A 425 -17.76 -6.14 -8.25
CA THR A 425 -16.68 -7.13 -8.42
C THR A 425 -15.93 -7.29 -7.10
N VAL A 426 -15.80 -8.54 -6.63
CA VAL A 426 -14.95 -8.86 -5.48
C VAL A 426 -13.54 -9.14 -5.99
N MET A 427 -12.56 -8.40 -5.47
CA MET A 427 -11.14 -8.67 -5.66
C MET A 427 -10.65 -9.50 -4.49
N SER A 428 -10.05 -10.65 -4.81
CA SER A 428 -9.48 -11.57 -3.85
C SER A 428 -7.95 -11.53 -3.91
N SER A 429 -7.34 -11.97 -2.82
CA SER A 429 -5.92 -12.21 -2.72
C SER A 429 -5.42 -13.13 -3.84
N GLY A 430 -4.21 -12.88 -4.33
CA GLY A 430 -3.51 -13.74 -5.27
C GLY A 430 -2.87 -14.98 -4.64
N SER A 431 -2.64 -15.05 -3.32
CA SER A 431 -2.02 -16.24 -2.72
C SER A 431 -2.51 -16.66 -1.35
N MET A 432 -3.60 -16.12 -0.81
CA MET A 432 -4.12 -16.54 0.50
C MET A 432 -5.33 -17.47 0.35
N PRO A 433 -5.14 -18.81 0.24
CA PRO A 433 -6.22 -19.75 0.42
C PRO A 433 -6.89 -19.60 1.78
N LEU A 434 -8.20 -19.41 1.75
CA LEU A 434 -9.12 -19.48 2.87
C LEU A 434 -9.84 -20.81 2.79
N ILE A 435 -9.81 -21.58 3.88
CA ILE A 435 -10.47 -22.88 4.02
C ILE A 435 -11.60 -22.76 5.05
N ALA A 436 -12.83 -23.13 4.68
CA ALA A 436 -13.98 -23.08 5.56
C ALA A 436 -13.93 -24.16 6.66
N LEU A 437 -14.21 -23.78 7.92
CA LEU A 437 -14.36 -24.71 9.06
C LEU A 437 -15.82 -24.99 9.42
N ILE A 438 -16.75 -24.24 8.83
CA ILE A 438 -18.19 -24.37 9.05
C ILE A 438 -18.91 -24.53 7.71
N GLU A 439 -20.10 -25.11 7.77
CA GLU A 439 -21.07 -25.01 6.67
C GLU A 439 -21.45 -23.54 6.50
N LEU A 440 -21.22 -23.00 5.30
CA LEU A 440 -21.56 -21.62 4.99
C LEU A 440 -23.01 -21.56 4.48
N PRO A 441 -23.82 -20.58 4.93
CA PRO A 441 -25.20 -20.47 4.47
C PRO A 441 -25.27 -20.18 2.97
N ASP A 442 -26.36 -20.64 2.35
CA ASP A 442 -26.67 -20.42 0.94
C ASP A 442 -26.67 -18.94 0.52
N GLU A 443 -26.81 -18.01 1.47
CA GLU A 443 -26.82 -16.55 1.26
C GLU A 443 -25.41 -15.94 1.17
N VAL A 444 -24.41 -16.60 1.77
CA VAL A 444 -23.00 -16.20 1.80
C VAL A 444 -22.23 -16.87 0.67
N ALA A 445 -22.61 -18.11 0.32
CA ALA A 445 -22.01 -18.88 -0.77
C ALA A 445 -21.85 -18.15 -2.12
N PRO A 446 -22.80 -17.29 -2.57
CA PRO A 446 -22.67 -16.58 -3.85
C PRO A 446 -21.66 -15.43 -3.83
N GLN A 447 -21.10 -15.09 -2.66
CA GLN A 447 -20.24 -13.92 -2.46
C GLN A 447 -18.76 -14.27 -2.40
N TYR A 448 -18.42 -15.58 -2.41
CA TYR A 448 -17.06 -16.07 -2.30
C TYR A 448 -16.73 -17.00 -3.48
N PRO A 449 -15.64 -16.74 -4.22
CA PRO A 449 -15.25 -17.52 -5.40
C PRO A 449 -14.49 -18.79 -4.99
N PHE A 450 -15.21 -19.78 -4.48
CA PHE A 450 -14.60 -21.06 -4.11
C PHE A 450 -14.11 -21.82 -5.34
N PHE A 451 -12.89 -22.33 -5.28
CA PHE A 451 -12.22 -23.00 -6.40
C PHE A 451 -11.79 -24.44 -6.07
N ALA A 452 -11.94 -24.90 -4.82
CA ALA A 452 -11.61 -26.27 -4.43
C ALA A 452 -12.37 -26.75 -3.20
N GLN A 453 -12.29 -28.06 -2.92
CA GLN A 453 -12.90 -28.72 -1.77
C GLN A 453 -11.98 -29.78 -1.20
N ILE A 454 -11.72 -29.77 0.11
CA ILE A 454 -11.07 -30.87 0.82
C ILE A 454 -11.97 -32.11 0.77
N VAL A 455 -11.42 -33.21 0.27
CA VAL A 455 -12.08 -34.52 0.14
C VAL A 455 -11.50 -35.59 1.08
N GLU A 456 -10.27 -35.39 1.57
CA GLU A 456 -9.64 -36.24 2.59
C GLU A 456 -8.86 -35.40 3.61
N GLY A 457 -8.81 -35.85 4.87
CA GLY A 457 -8.08 -35.19 5.95
C GLY A 457 -8.81 -34.01 6.58
N VAL A 458 -10.09 -33.78 6.26
CA VAL A 458 -10.89 -32.66 6.79
C VAL A 458 -10.88 -32.55 8.33
N GLU A 459 -10.74 -33.68 9.03
CA GLU A 459 -10.62 -33.78 10.48
C GLU A 459 -9.37 -33.11 11.06
N ILE A 460 -8.35 -32.85 10.23
CA ILE A 460 -7.12 -32.15 10.63
C ILE A 460 -7.38 -30.65 10.76
N LEU A 461 -8.28 -30.08 9.95
CA LEU A 461 -8.56 -28.64 9.92
C LEU A 461 -8.81 -28.03 11.31
N PRO A 462 -9.72 -28.54 12.17
CA PRO A 462 -9.96 -27.97 13.50
C PRO A 462 -8.78 -28.12 14.48
N THR A 463 -7.74 -28.89 14.13
CA THR A 463 -6.55 -29.09 14.96
C THR A 463 -5.42 -28.12 14.64
N LEU A 464 -5.50 -27.44 13.49
CA LEU A 464 -4.50 -26.49 13.04
C LEU A 464 -4.55 -25.21 13.89
N THR A 465 -3.38 -24.70 14.25
CA THR A 465 -3.21 -23.43 14.97
C THR A 465 -2.30 -22.49 14.18
N THR A 466 -2.20 -21.23 14.60
CA THR A 466 -1.27 -20.26 13.98
C THR A 466 0.21 -20.57 14.20
N SER A 467 0.53 -21.63 14.96
CA SER A 467 1.89 -22.16 15.10
C SER A 467 2.20 -23.28 14.11
N ASP A 468 1.21 -23.71 13.33
CA ASP A 468 1.35 -24.75 12.31
C ASP A 468 1.68 -24.13 10.94
N THR A 469 2.15 -24.97 10.04
CA THR A 469 2.57 -24.58 8.70
C THR A 469 1.98 -25.51 7.63
N SER A 470 1.78 -24.97 6.44
CA SER A 470 1.68 -25.74 5.20
C SER A 470 3.10 -26.06 4.76
N GLU A 471 3.57 -27.27 5.02
CA GLU A 471 4.92 -27.72 4.70
C GLU A 471 5.12 -27.81 3.19
N SER A 472 4.12 -28.33 2.45
CA SER A 472 4.15 -28.32 0.98
C SER A 472 2.78 -28.50 0.35
N ILE A 473 2.62 -28.00 -0.88
CA ILE A 473 1.46 -28.28 -1.72
C ILE A 473 1.92 -28.89 -3.05
N THR A 474 1.44 -30.09 -3.36
CA THR A 474 1.72 -30.78 -4.64
C THR A 474 0.45 -30.94 -5.45
N ILE A 475 0.56 -30.80 -6.78
CA ILE A 475 -0.55 -30.91 -7.71
C ILE A 475 -0.41 -32.18 -8.52
N SER A 476 -1.51 -32.92 -8.66
CA SER A 476 -1.62 -34.03 -9.59
C SER A 476 -2.77 -33.78 -10.57
N GLN A 477 -2.55 -34.16 -11.82
CA GLN A 477 -3.56 -34.07 -12.88
C GLN A 477 -4.27 -35.42 -13.00
N GLY A 478 -5.60 -35.42 -12.89
CA GLY A 478 -6.45 -36.57 -13.15
C GLY A 478 -6.82 -36.70 -14.62
N ALA A 479 -7.41 -37.84 -14.98
CA ALA A 479 -8.06 -37.97 -16.29
C ALA A 479 -9.30 -37.05 -16.36
N PRO A 480 -9.66 -36.56 -17.56
CA PRO A 480 -10.83 -35.70 -17.76
C PRO A 480 -12.15 -36.40 -17.44
#